data_AF-A0A9D5U779-F1
#
_entry.id   AF-A0A9D5U779-F1
#
_cell.length_a   1.000
_cell.length_b   1.000
_cell.length_c   1.000
_cell.angle_alpha   90.00
_cell.angle_beta   90.00
_cell.angle_gamma   90.00
#
_symmetry.space_group_name_H-M   'P 1'
#
loop_
_entity.id
_entity.type
_entity.pdbx_description
1 polymer ?
#
loop_
_entity_poly.entity_id
_entity_poly.type
_entity_poly.pdbx_seq_one_letter_code
_entity_poly.pdbx_strand_id
1 'polypeptide(L)'
;MRRPSTSTTAIATLGLVGTLLLTACGGTDAAVPEEESPLTMFYQSLTGDLSRDEMIRKTQEDNRRAEELTAECMAAEGFEYIPDEQEVIVPDPEEFDPVKDAAENGYGMTVTAQPSDEEQAELDSRVDPNQAIVNAMSESEMTAYYIALQGDTSSWETDEDGANVDVPIAEMGCWGRAQDTVSGDEQAIWGTEEMTAFNEATTVMYEAIPNDPRMIDVAERWADCMADAGFDYSTPDEPAEYFLQASNELYGGESPVHPGDPKVAELAEQEKSTAVADQECRKEVEYDKVYTTVQFELEETFVAENKDLMDRVVAASEEIGQ
;
A
#
# COMPACT_ATOMS: atom_id res chain seq x y z
N MET A 1 -98.27 -14.29 -15.36
CA MET A 1 -98.34 -14.62 -13.93
C MET A 1 -97.02 -14.21 -13.27
N ARG A 2 -97.12 -13.51 -12.13
CA ARG A 2 -96.18 -13.45 -10.98
C ARG A 2 -94.64 -13.43 -11.20
N ARG A 3 -94.01 -12.34 -10.72
CA ARG A 3 -92.71 -12.25 -9.97
C ARG A 3 -92.49 -13.47 -9.03
N PRO A 4 -91.31 -13.80 -8.43
CA PRO A 4 -90.21 -12.93 -7.94
C PRO A 4 -88.77 -13.54 -8.11
N SER A 5 -87.67 -12.79 -8.01
CA SER A 5 -86.89 -12.25 -6.85
C SER A 5 -85.86 -13.19 -6.17
N THR A 6 -84.70 -12.57 -5.90
CA THR A 6 -83.75 -12.75 -4.76
C THR A 6 -83.00 -14.07 -4.67
N SER A 7 -81.67 -14.04 -4.85
CA SER A 7 -80.62 -13.77 -3.83
C SER A 7 -80.65 -14.79 -2.70
N THR A 8 -79.51 -15.46 -2.38
CA THR A 8 -78.68 -15.16 -1.19
C THR A 8 -77.38 -15.99 -1.18
N THR A 9 -76.27 -15.35 -0.74
CA THR A 9 -75.11 -15.84 0.07
C THR A 9 -74.24 -16.99 -0.45
N ALA A 10 -72.97 -16.78 -0.81
CA ALA A 10 -71.79 -16.39 -0.02
C ALA A 10 -71.13 -17.56 0.74
N ILE A 11 -69.95 -17.97 0.27
CA ILE A 11 -68.87 -18.49 1.11
C ILE A 11 -67.61 -17.76 0.65
N ALA A 12 -67.06 -16.96 1.57
CA ALA A 12 -65.77 -16.30 1.44
C ALA A 12 -64.65 -17.34 1.61
N THR A 13 -63.65 -17.28 0.75
CA THR A 13 -62.30 -17.77 1.07
C THR A 13 -61.30 -16.71 0.60
N LEU A 14 -60.66 -16.12 1.61
CA LEU A 14 -59.56 -15.18 1.55
C LEU A 14 -58.24 -15.92 1.25
N GLY A 15 -57.31 -15.19 0.62
CA GLY A 15 -55.86 -15.42 0.70
C GLY A 15 -55.29 -16.27 -0.43
N LEU A 16 -54.16 -15.94 -1.06
CA LEU A 16 -53.18 -14.88 -0.83
C LEU A 16 -52.42 -14.73 -2.17
N VAL A 17 -52.33 -13.51 -2.70
CA VAL A 17 -51.45 -13.19 -3.83
C VAL A 17 -50.04 -13.06 -3.25
N GLY A 18 -49.16 -14.02 -3.53
CA GLY A 18 -47.76 -13.96 -3.15
C GLY A 18 -46.96 -13.10 -4.11
N THR A 19 -46.86 -11.81 -3.82
CA THR A 19 -45.82 -10.92 -4.33
C THR A 19 -44.48 -11.34 -3.74
N LEU A 20 -43.56 -11.85 -4.57
CA LEU A 20 -42.14 -11.99 -4.22
C LEU A 20 -41.49 -10.60 -4.22
N LEU A 21 -41.66 -9.90 -3.10
CA LEU A 21 -40.78 -8.82 -2.65
C LEU A 21 -39.65 -9.50 -1.86
N LEU A 22 -38.46 -9.60 -2.44
CA LEU A 22 -37.24 -9.89 -1.68
C LEU A 22 -36.72 -8.56 -1.10
N THR A 23 -37.32 -8.15 0.00
CA THR A 23 -36.68 -7.28 0.99
C THR A 23 -35.70 -8.14 1.78
N ALA A 24 -34.41 -7.99 1.52
CA ALA A 24 -33.34 -8.47 2.38
C ALA A 24 -32.58 -7.27 2.94
N CYS A 25 -33.19 -6.59 3.92
CA CYS A 25 -32.44 -5.91 4.97
C CYS A 25 -32.44 -6.87 6.16
N GLY A 26 -31.32 -7.53 6.41
CA GLY A 26 -31.06 -8.34 7.57
C GLY A 26 -29.56 -8.36 7.74
N GLY A 27 -29.08 -7.63 8.75
CA GLY A 27 -27.66 -7.44 9.03
C GLY A 27 -26.92 -8.76 9.16
N THR A 28 -25.94 -8.89 8.29
CA THR A 28 -24.67 -9.57 8.50
C THR A 28 -23.68 -8.65 7.84
N ASP A 29 -22.62 -8.27 8.56
CA ASP A 29 -21.38 -7.75 7.98
C ASP A 29 -20.88 -8.76 6.96
N ALA A 30 -21.43 -8.67 5.75
CA ALA A 30 -20.88 -9.28 4.59
C ALA A 30 -19.82 -8.28 4.15
N ALA A 31 -18.55 -8.61 4.44
CA ALA A 31 -17.43 -8.09 3.69
C ALA A 31 -17.86 -8.02 2.23
N VAL A 32 -17.89 -6.81 1.67
CA VAL A 32 -18.05 -6.64 0.23
C VAL A 32 -16.88 -7.45 -0.36
N PRO A 33 -17.12 -8.46 -1.22
CA PRO A 33 -16.02 -9.07 -1.93
C PRO A 33 -15.33 -7.94 -2.68
N GLU A 34 -14.07 -7.65 -2.37
CA GLU A 34 -13.25 -6.84 -3.27
C GLU A 34 -13.38 -7.48 -4.65
N GLU A 35 -13.97 -6.78 -5.61
CA GLU A 35 -13.92 -7.25 -6.99
C GLU A 35 -12.43 -7.25 -7.37
N GLU A 36 -11.82 -8.43 -7.50
CA GLU A 36 -10.41 -8.53 -7.85
C GLU A 36 -10.19 -8.00 -9.26
N SER A 37 -9.22 -7.09 -9.40
CA SER A 37 -8.90 -6.49 -10.70
C SER A 37 -8.38 -7.55 -11.67
N PRO A 38 -8.62 -7.40 -13.00
CA PRO A 38 -8.09 -8.32 -14.00
C PRO A 38 -6.57 -8.51 -13.94
N LEU A 39 -5.80 -7.47 -13.61
CA LEU A 39 -4.35 -7.58 -13.45
C LEU A 39 -3.94 -8.17 -12.09
N THR A 40 -4.68 -7.95 -11.00
CA THR A 40 -4.44 -8.63 -9.72
C THR A 40 -4.43 -10.15 -9.89
N MET A 41 -5.41 -10.68 -10.61
CA MET A 41 -5.48 -12.12 -10.94
C MET A 41 -4.25 -12.61 -11.70
N PHE A 42 -3.71 -11.78 -12.59
CA PHE A 42 -2.51 -12.11 -13.35
C PHE A 42 -1.27 -12.14 -12.45
N TYR A 43 -1.08 -11.14 -11.60
CA TYR A 43 0.04 -11.12 -10.66
C TYR A 43 -0.01 -12.32 -9.70
N GLN A 44 -1.18 -12.63 -9.13
CA GLN A 44 -1.38 -13.82 -8.30
C GLN A 44 -1.03 -15.12 -9.04
N SER A 45 -1.24 -15.18 -10.37
CA SER A 45 -0.86 -16.36 -11.16
C SER A 45 0.66 -16.54 -11.29
N LEU A 46 1.44 -15.47 -11.12
CA LEU A 46 2.91 -15.50 -11.18
C LEU A 46 3.55 -15.77 -9.82
N THR A 47 3.01 -15.18 -8.76
CA THR A 47 3.58 -15.25 -7.40
C THR A 47 2.92 -16.30 -6.51
N GLY A 48 1.82 -16.90 -6.97
CA GLY A 48 0.94 -17.73 -6.16
C GLY A 48 -0.16 -16.91 -5.47
N ASP A 49 -1.30 -17.57 -5.25
CA ASP A 49 -2.43 -17.04 -4.49
C ASP A 49 -2.29 -17.48 -3.02
N LEU A 50 -1.61 -16.65 -2.23
CA LEU A 50 -1.47 -16.84 -0.79
C LEU A 50 -2.54 -16.02 -0.08
N SER A 51 -3.30 -16.65 0.82
CA SER A 51 -4.13 -15.91 1.76
C SER A 51 -3.28 -14.97 2.62
N ARG A 52 -3.89 -13.93 3.22
CA ARG A 52 -3.18 -13.01 4.12
C ARG A 52 -2.41 -13.75 5.22
N ASP A 53 -3.04 -14.73 5.86
CA ASP A 53 -2.40 -15.54 6.92
C ASP A 53 -1.21 -16.36 6.38
N GLU A 54 -1.25 -16.77 5.12
CA GLU A 54 -0.13 -17.45 4.47
C GLU A 54 0.99 -16.49 4.12
N MET A 55 0.67 -15.29 3.62
CA MET A 55 1.65 -14.23 3.38
C MET A 55 2.36 -13.85 4.67
N ILE A 56 1.62 -13.58 5.75
CA ILE A 56 2.21 -13.25 7.06
C ILE A 56 3.15 -14.37 7.52
N ARG A 57 2.70 -15.63 7.47
CA ARG A 57 3.53 -16.77 7.85
C ARG A 57 4.79 -16.89 7.00
N LYS A 58 4.65 -16.74 5.68
CA LYS A 58 5.78 -16.80 4.75
C LYS A 58 6.79 -15.69 5.04
N THR A 59 6.36 -14.44 5.18
CA THR A 59 7.24 -13.30 5.51
C THR A 59 7.99 -13.53 6.83
N GLN A 60 7.33 -14.11 7.84
CA GLN A 60 7.97 -14.44 9.11
C GLN A 60 9.00 -15.58 8.99
N GLU A 61 8.71 -16.59 8.16
CA GLU A 61 9.65 -17.68 7.86
C GLU A 61 10.87 -17.19 7.07
N ASP A 62 10.64 -16.34 6.07
CA ASP A 62 11.67 -15.72 5.24
C ASP A 62 12.59 -14.82 6.08
N ASN A 63 12.02 -13.97 6.95
CA ASN A 63 12.81 -13.14 7.86
C ASN A 63 13.66 -13.97 8.82
N ARG A 64 13.07 -15.01 9.44
CA ARG A 64 13.84 -15.91 10.31
C ARG A 64 15.01 -16.54 9.56
N ARG A 65 14.78 -16.99 8.32
CA ARG A 65 15.82 -17.58 7.49
C ARG A 65 16.90 -16.57 7.10
N ALA A 66 16.52 -15.34 6.77
CA ALA A 66 17.48 -14.27 6.46
C ALA A 66 18.36 -13.92 7.67
N GLU A 67 17.78 -13.86 8.87
CA GLU A 67 18.49 -13.60 10.12
C GLU A 67 19.46 -14.75 10.49
N GLU A 68 19.04 -16.01 10.29
CA GLU A 68 19.90 -17.19 10.47
C GLU A 68 21.10 -17.17 9.50
N LEU A 69 20.85 -16.89 8.21
CA LEU A 69 21.91 -16.78 7.19
C LEU A 69 22.85 -15.59 7.46
N THR A 70 22.32 -14.47 7.97
CA THR A 70 23.12 -13.31 8.38
C THR A 70 24.04 -13.70 9.53
N ALA A 71 23.52 -14.41 10.55
CA ALA A 71 24.32 -14.87 11.68
C ALA A 71 25.44 -15.85 11.26
N GLU A 72 25.14 -16.79 10.36
CA GLU A 72 26.15 -17.71 9.80
C GLU A 72 27.27 -16.96 9.08
N CYS A 73 26.91 -15.98 8.24
CA CYS A 73 27.86 -15.16 7.52
C CYS A 73 28.72 -14.30 8.48
N MET A 74 28.11 -13.64 9.46
CA MET A 74 28.82 -12.83 10.45
C MET A 74 29.78 -13.67 11.29
N ALA A 75 29.36 -14.89 11.67
CA ALA A 75 30.24 -15.82 12.37
C ALA A 75 31.44 -16.24 11.51
N ALA A 76 31.28 -16.39 10.19
CA ALA A 76 32.38 -16.67 9.27
C ALA A 76 33.35 -15.48 9.11
N GLU A 77 32.85 -14.25 9.17
CA GLU A 77 33.63 -13.00 9.22
C GLU A 77 34.29 -12.78 10.60
N GLY A 78 33.95 -13.60 11.60
CA GLY A 78 34.53 -13.58 12.94
C GLY A 78 33.81 -12.68 13.94
N PHE A 79 32.58 -12.28 13.63
CA PHE A 79 31.73 -11.46 14.48
C PHE A 79 30.62 -12.30 15.13
N GLU A 80 30.28 -11.97 16.38
CA GLU A 80 29.06 -12.47 17.01
C GLU A 80 27.87 -11.68 16.48
N TYR A 81 26.81 -12.37 16.06
CA TYR A 81 25.55 -11.79 15.62
C TYR A 81 24.41 -12.66 16.16
N ILE A 82 23.42 -12.02 16.76
CA ILE A 82 22.21 -12.63 17.30
C ILE A 82 21.07 -12.34 16.32
N PRO A 83 20.46 -13.37 15.69
CA PRO A 83 19.26 -13.24 14.87
C PRO A 83 18.17 -12.41 15.56
N ASP A 84 17.57 -11.47 14.83
CA ASP A 84 16.37 -10.75 15.28
C ASP A 84 15.11 -11.60 15.06
N GLU A 85 14.51 -12.08 16.16
CA GLU A 85 13.30 -12.91 16.13
C GLU A 85 12.01 -12.10 16.24
N GLN A 86 12.08 -10.77 16.07
CA GLN A 86 10.90 -9.92 16.18
C GLN A 86 9.85 -10.25 15.11
N GLU A 87 8.59 -10.27 15.54
CA GLU A 87 7.48 -10.49 14.64
C GLU A 87 7.32 -9.30 13.68
N VAL A 88 7.24 -9.60 12.38
CA VAL A 88 6.74 -8.67 11.38
C VAL A 88 5.29 -8.32 11.66
N ILE A 89 5.04 -7.03 11.92
CA ILE A 89 3.70 -6.48 12.03
C ILE A 89 3.25 -6.15 10.60
N VAL A 90 2.23 -6.85 10.14
CA VAL A 90 1.52 -6.50 8.89
C VAL A 90 0.23 -5.79 9.31
N PRO A 91 0.04 -4.50 8.96
CA PRO A 91 -1.17 -3.76 9.30
C PRO A 91 -2.43 -4.45 8.76
N ASP A 92 -3.54 -4.38 9.50
CA ASP A 92 -4.83 -4.88 9.04
C ASP A 92 -5.58 -3.77 8.27
N PRO A 93 -5.76 -3.88 6.94
CA PRO A 93 -6.52 -2.90 6.17
C PRO A 93 -8.02 -2.88 6.50
N GLU A 94 -8.60 -3.90 7.16
CA GLU A 94 -10.01 -3.84 7.58
C GLU A 94 -10.25 -2.83 8.72
N GLU A 95 -9.20 -2.40 9.42
CA GLU A 95 -9.29 -1.35 10.46
C GLU A 95 -9.08 0.08 9.91
N PHE A 96 -8.84 0.23 8.60
CA PHE A 96 -8.57 1.52 7.97
C PHE A 96 -9.87 2.29 7.67
N ASP A 97 -10.09 3.38 8.40
CA ASP A 97 -11.11 4.39 8.08
C ASP A 97 -10.41 5.62 7.49
N PRO A 98 -10.54 5.89 6.17
CA PRO A 98 -9.80 6.98 5.52
C PRO A 98 -10.06 8.36 6.13
N VAL A 99 -11.28 8.62 6.61
CA VAL A 99 -11.62 9.92 7.21
C VAL A 99 -11.02 10.03 8.60
N LYS A 100 -11.06 8.94 9.39
CA LYS A 100 -10.43 8.90 10.70
C LYS A 100 -8.91 9.05 10.57
N ASP A 101 -8.30 8.35 9.62
CA ASP A 101 -6.87 8.43 9.34
C ASP A 101 -6.49 9.84 8.88
N ALA A 102 -7.23 10.45 7.96
CA ALA A 102 -7.01 11.83 7.55
C ALA A 102 -7.09 12.83 8.71
N ALA A 103 -7.98 12.59 9.69
CA ALA A 103 -8.07 13.42 10.89
C ALA A 103 -6.89 13.22 11.85
N GLU A 104 -6.35 12.01 11.93
CA GLU A 104 -5.22 11.66 12.81
C GLU A 104 -3.88 12.07 12.18
N ASN A 105 -3.70 11.83 10.88
CA ASN A 105 -2.41 11.83 10.19
C ASN A 105 -2.31 12.82 9.01
N GLY A 106 -3.42 13.39 8.54
CA GLY A 106 -3.42 14.26 7.36
C GLY A 106 -3.02 13.49 6.08
N TYR A 107 -2.17 14.07 5.23
CA TYR A 107 -1.54 13.37 4.12
C TYR A 107 -0.15 12.79 4.50
N GLY A 108 0.27 12.93 5.76
CA GLY A 108 1.58 12.50 6.25
C GLY A 108 2.77 13.36 5.82
N MET A 109 2.54 14.56 5.26
CA MET A 109 3.59 15.42 4.70
C MET A 109 4.19 16.40 5.72
N THR A 110 3.37 16.91 6.64
CA THR A 110 3.76 17.95 7.60
C THR A 110 3.53 17.53 9.05
N VAL A 111 2.69 16.51 9.23
CA VAL A 111 2.67 15.70 10.44
C VAL A 111 3.96 14.86 10.45
N THR A 112 5.05 15.38 11.04
CA THR A 112 5.96 14.45 11.72
C THR A 112 5.11 13.80 12.79
N ALA A 113 4.63 12.58 12.53
CA ALA A 113 3.96 11.78 13.53
C ALA A 113 4.94 11.60 14.67
N GLN A 114 4.90 12.52 15.65
CA GLN A 114 5.43 12.23 16.96
C GLN A 114 4.61 11.02 17.38
N PRO A 115 5.26 9.87 17.58
CA PRO A 115 4.54 8.68 17.98
C PRO A 115 3.73 9.07 19.23
N SER A 116 2.48 8.64 19.30
CA SER A 116 1.73 8.73 20.55
C SER A 116 2.56 8.15 21.69
N ASP A 117 2.25 8.51 22.94
CA ASP A 117 2.97 7.94 24.08
C ASP A 117 2.95 6.39 24.08
N GLU A 118 1.91 5.78 23.49
CA GLU A 118 1.80 4.33 23.29
C GLU A 118 2.72 3.83 22.16
N GLU A 119 2.70 4.45 20.98
CA GLU A 119 3.58 4.06 19.86
C GLU A 119 5.06 4.31 20.20
N GLN A 120 5.38 5.40 20.90
CA GLN A 120 6.75 5.66 21.36
C GLN A 120 7.19 4.59 22.36
N ALA A 121 6.29 4.17 23.27
CA ALA A 121 6.60 3.10 24.21
C ALA A 121 6.81 1.75 23.51
N GLU A 122 6.08 1.46 22.43
CA GLU A 122 6.32 0.27 21.60
C GLU A 122 7.67 0.35 20.87
N LEU A 123 7.98 1.48 20.24
CA LEU A 123 9.28 1.71 19.59
C LEU A 123 10.45 1.59 20.57
N ASP A 124 10.32 2.19 21.75
CA ASP A 124 11.32 2.12 22.82
C ASP A 124 11.46 0.69 23.40
N SER A 125 10.40 -0.12 23.29
CA SER A 125 10.43 -1.53 23.71
C SER A 125 11.12 -2.44 22.70
N ARG A 126 11.34 -1.98 21.46
CA ARG A 126 12.05 -2.71 20.42
C ARG A 126 13.55 -2.72 20.74
N VAL A 127 14.02 -3.84 21.27
CA VAL A 127 15.42 -4.02 21.66
C VAL A 127 16.16 -4.74 20.53
N ASP A 128 17.14 -4.06 19.93
CA ASP A 128 18.12 -4.71 19.04
C ASP A 128 18.98 -5.69 19.88
N PRO A 129 18.92 -7.01 19.60
CA PRO A 129 19.68 -8.00 20.36
C PRO A 129 21.21 -7.83 20.19
N ASN A 130 21.68 -7.21 19.11
CA ASN A 130 23.09 -6.99 18.82
C ASN A 130 23.65 -5.70 19.42
N GLN A 131 22.80 -4.82 19.95
CA GLN A 131 23.24 -3.51 20.44
C GLN A 131 24.31 -3.60 21.54
N ALA A 132 24.20 -4.60 22.42
CA ALA A 132 25.17 -4.83 23.49
C ALA A 132 26.53 -5.35 22.96
N ILE A 133 26.51 -6.17 21.91
CA ILE A 133 27.69 -6.69 21.23
C ILE A 133 28.46 -5.52 20.60
N VAL A 134 27.77 -4.68 19.83
CA VAL A 134 28.35 -3.51 19.15
C VAL A 134 28.91 -2.50 20.16
N ASN A 135 28.17 -2.19 21.23
CA ASN A 135 28.62 -1.23 22.25
C ASN A 135 29.87 -1.67 23.02
N ALA A 136 30.21 -2.96 23.00
CA ALA A 136 31.42 -3.49 23.64
C ALA A 136 32.66 -3.42 22.74
N MET A 137 32.49 -3.12 21.44
CA MET A 137 33.57 -3.06 20.44
C MET A 137 34.35 -1.75 20.51
N SER A 138 35.61 -1.78 20.08
CA SER A 138 36.33 -0.55 19.72
C SER A 138 35.78 0.08 18.44
N GLU A 139 36.05 1.36 18.19
CA GLU A 139 35.61 2.05 16.96
C GLU A 139 36.04 1.33 15.67
N SER A 140 37.25 0.76 15.66
CA SER A 140 37.75 -0.02 14.51
C SER A 140 37.04 -1.36 14.34
N GLU A 141 36.70 -2.03 15.45
CA GLU A 141 35.97 -3.30 15.41
C GLU A 141 34.52 -3.06 15.00
N MET A 142 33.87 -2.02 15.50
CA MET A 142 32.53 -1.59 15.11
C MET A 142 32.47 -1.26 13.62
N THR A 143 33.45 -0.53 13.09
CA THR A 143 33.53 -0.25 11.64
C THR A 143 33.63 -1.54 10.84
N ALA A 144 34.51 -2.46 11.24
CA ALA A 144 34.66 -3.74 10.54
C ALA A 144 33.39 -4.61 10.63
N TYR A 145 32.70 -4.59 11.78
CA TYR A 145 31.43 -5.26 11.98
C TYR A 145 30.36 -4.77 11.00
N TYR A 146 30.18 -3.46 10.86
CA TYR A 146 29.18 -2.91 9.94
C TYR A 146 29.55 -3.12 8.47
N ILE A 147 30.83 -3.07 8.11
CA ILE A 147 31.28 -3.43 6.75
C ILE A 147 30.95 -4.89 6.45
N ALA A 148 31.16 -5.80 7.39
CA ALA A 148 30.79 -7.20 7.22
C ALA A 148 29.27 -7.37 7.10
N LEU A 149 28.50 -6.69 7.96
CA LEU A 149 27.04 -6.80 8.03
C LEU A 149 26.32 -6.19 6.81
N GLN A 150 26.64 -4.95 6.46
CA GLN A 150 25.90 -4.14 5.49
C GLN A 150 26.69 -3.80 4.22
N GLY A 151 27.97 -4.17 4.16
CA GLY A 151 28.87 -3.82 3.05
C GLY A 151 29.63 -2.51 3.28
N ASP A 152 30.61 -2.25 2.42
CA ASP A 152 31.41 -1.03 2.47
C ASP A 152 30.72 0.09 1.68
N THR A 153 29.83 0.83 2.36
CA THR A 153 29.09 1.95 1.77
C THR A 153 30.00 3.06 1.24
N SER A 154 31.24 3.16 1.73
CA SER A 154 32.21 4.15 1.23
C SER A 154 32.78 3.81 -0.15
N SER A 155 32.57 2.58 -0.60
CA SER A 155 33.01 2.09 -1.91
C SER A 155 31.94 2.23 -3.00
N TRP A 156 30.71 2.58 -2.63
CA TRP A 156 29.59 2.69 -3.55
C TRP A 156 29.65 4.00 -4.34
N GLU A 157 29.37 3.92 -5.64
CA GLU A 157 29.25 5.12 -6.47
C GLU A 157 27.97 5.87 -6.07
N THR A 158 28.04 7.19 -6.03
CA THR A 158 26.88 8.05 -5.83
C THR A 158 26.58 8.84 -7.09
N ASP A 159 25.30 9.10 -7.36
CA ASP A 159 24.86 10.00 -8.41
C ASP A 159 25.14 11.48 -8.07
N GLU A 160 24.67 12.39 -8.93
CA GLU A 160 24.87 13.83 -8.77
C GLU A 160 24.13 14.44 -7.56
N ASP A 161 23.12 13.75 -7.03
CA ASP A 161 22.34 14.13 -5.86
C ASP A 161 22.87 13.46 -4.57
N GLY A 162 23.91 12.63 -4.68
CA GLY A 162 24.55 11.94 -3.56
C GLY A 162 23.83 10.66 -3.13
N ALA A 163 22.89 10.15 -3.93
CA ALA A 163 22.27 8.85 -3.71
C ALA A 163 23.16 7.73 -4.29
N ASN A 164 23.19 6.56 -3.65
CA ASN A 164 23.97 5.43 -4.15
C ASN A 164 23.40 4.94 -5.49
N VAL A 165 24.26 4.73 -6.48
CA VAL A 165 23.90 4.14 -7.77
C VAL A 165 23.72 2.63 -7.57
N ASP A 166 22.54 2.11 -7.94
CA ASP A 166 22.10 0.70 -7.95
C ASP A 166 23.17 -0.32 -7.55
N VAL A 167 23.32 -0.51 -6.24
CA VAL A 167 24.19 -1.54 -5.67
C VAL A 167 23.40 -2.86 -5.62
N PRO A 168 23.87 -3.96 -6.22
CA PRO A 168 23.19 -5.23 -6.11
C PRO A 168 23.03 -5.66 -4.65
N ILE A 169 21.85 -6.14 -4.25
CA ILE A 169 21.55 -6.54 -2.86
C ILE A 169 22.58 -7.56 -2.34
N ALA A 170 23.01 -8.50 -3.18
CA ALA A 170 24.04 -9.49 -2.85
C ALA A 170 25.42 -8.87 -2.46
N GLU A 171 25.67 -7.61 -2.81
CA GLU A 171 26.90 -6.87 -2.47
C GLU A 171 26.79 -6.09 -1.14
N MET A 172 25.59 -6.02 -0.54
CA MET A 172 25.31 -5.31 0.72
C MET A 172 25.66 -6.15 1.96
N GLY A 173 26.88 -6.70 2.00
CA GLY A 173 27.40 -7.44 3.14
C GLY A 173 26.67 -8.76 3.43
N CYS A 174 26.77 -9.23 4.66
CA CYS A 174 26.13 -10.46 5.13
C CYS A 174 24.61 -10.38 5.09
N TRP A 175 24.03 -9.24 5.46
CA TRP A 175 22.59 -9.01 5.40
C TRP A 175 22.09 -9.10 3.97
N GLY A 176 22.71 -8.38 3.04
CA GLY A 176 22.32 -8.38 1.62
C GLY A 176 22.38 -9.76 0.99
N ARG A 177 23.45 -10.53 1.24
CA ARG A 177 23.55 -11.92 0.76
C ARG A 177 22.46 -12.82 1.32
N ALA A 178 22.10 -12.65 2.59
CA ALA A 178 21.03 -13.43 3.21
C ALA A 178 19.68 -13.09 2.56
N GLN A 179 19.39 -11.80 2.35
CA GLN A 179 18.18 -11.35 1.67
C GLN A 179 18.12 -11.90 0.25
N ASP A 180 19.18 -11.73 -0.55
CA ASP A 180 19.28 -12.26 -1.92
C ASP A 180 19.06 -13.77 -1.98
N THR A 181 19.52 -14.52 -0.97
CA THR A 181 19.30 -15.97 -0.90
C THR A 181 17.85 -16.33 -0.60
N VAL A 182 17.15 -15.52 0.21
CA VAL A 182 15.75 -15.75 0.58
C VAL A 182 14.80 -15.28 -0.53
N SER A 183 15.10 -14.13 -1.15
CA SER A 183 14.27 -13.50 -2.16
C SER A 183 14.59 -13.91 -3.60
N GLY A 184 15.78 -14.47 -3.86
CA GLY A 184 16.36 -14.60 -5.20
C GLY A 184 15.53 -15.39 -6.21
N ASP A 185 14.83 -16.44 -5.77
CA ASP A 185 13.96 -17.23 -6.67
C ASP A 185 12.64 -16.50 -6.96
N GLU A 186 12.12 -15.71 -6.02
CA GLU A 186 10.89 -14.92 -6.20
C GLU A 186 11.12 -13.60 -6.95
N GLN A 187 12.32 -13.03 -6.85
CA GLN A 187 12.66 -11.78 -7.52
C GLN A 187 13.11 -11.93 -8.97
N ALA A 188 13.53 -13.12 -9.37
CA ALA A 188 14.07 -13.37 -10.69
C ALA A 188 13.11 -12.97 -11.81
N ILE A 189 11.78 -13.15 -11.63
CA ILE A 189 10.80 -12.78 -12.66
C ILE A 189 10.74 -11.26 -12.88
N TRP A 190 10.89 -10.47 -11.81
CA TRP A 190 10.83 -9.01 -11.86
C TRP A 190 12.02 -8.38 -12.60
N GLY A 191 13.12 -9.11 -12.75
CA GLY A 191 14.28 -8.69 -13.54
C GLY A 191 14.28 -9.13 -15.00
N THR A 192 13.25 -9.84 -15.48
CA THR A 192 13.20 -10.33 -16.87
C THR A 192 12.87 -9.21 -17.87
N GLU A 193 13.30 -9.39 -19.13
CA GLU A 193 12.94 -8.46 -20.22
C GLU A 193 11.43 -8.47 -20.44
N GLU A 194 10.79 -9.63 -20.31
CA GLU A 194 9.35 -9.82 -20.44
C GLU A 194 8.57 -9.05 -19.36
N MET A 195 8.96 -9.18 -18.08
CA MET A 195 8.30 -8.47 -16.99
C MET A 195 8.57 -6.96 -17.06
N THR A 196 9.77 -6.56 -17.47
CA THR A 196 10.08 -5.15 -17.72
C THR A 196 9.15 -4.56 -18.77
N ALA A 197 9.00 -5.23 -19.92
CA ALA A 197 8.11 -4.79 -20.99
C ALA A 197 6.63 -4.79 -20.55
N PHE A 198 6.24 -5.73 -19.71
CA PHE A 198 4.90 -5.76 -19.11
C PHE A 198 4.66 -4.56 -18.18
N ASN A 199 5.60 -4.25 -17.29
CA ASN A 199 5.51 -3.11 -16.38
C ASN A 199 5.47 -1.77 -17.14
N GLU A 200 6.30 -1.59 -18.16
CA GLU A 200 6.24 -0.40 -19.01
C GLU A 200 4.86 -0.23 -19.66
N ALA A 201 4.27 -1.33 -20.14
CA ALA A 201 2.97 -1.30 -20.79
C ALA A 201 1.82 -1.02 -19.78
N THR A 202 1.88 -1.59 -18.57
CA THR A 202 0.89 -1.32 -17.52
C THR A 202 1.02 0.11 -16.98
N THR A 203 2.24 0.67 -16.87
CA THR A 203 2.44 2.09 -16.55
C THR A 203 1.70 3.00 -17.53
N VAL A 204 1.89 2.80 -18.84
CA VAL A 204 1.19 3.60 -19.88
C VAL A 204 -0.33 3.47 -19.77
N MET A 205 -0.84 2.29 -19.42
CA MET A 205 -2.27 2.09 -19.18
C MET A 205 -2.76 2.88 -17.95
N TYR A 206 -2.06 2.79 -16.81
CA TYR A 206 -2.45 3.51 -15.59
C TYR A 206 -2.36 5.05 -15.75
N GLU A 207 -1.39 5.55 -16.53
CA GLU A 207 -1.30 6.97 -16.90
C GLU A 207 -2.51 7.48 -17.71
N ALA A 208 -3.28 6.58 -18.33
CA ALA A 208 -4.49 6.94 -19.05
C ALA A 208 -5.69 7.19 -18.14
N ILE A 209 -5.72 6.66 -16.91
CA ILE A 209 -6.84 6.80 -15.96
C ILE A 209 -7.23 8.27 -15.72
N PRO A 210 -6.33 9.18 -15.28
CA PRO A 210 -6.71 10.56 -15.01
C PRO A 210 -7.22 11.32 -16.26
N ASN A 211 -6.93 10.79 -17.46
CA ASN A 211 -7.36 11.37 -18.72
C ASN A 211 -8.71 10.81 -19.23
N ASP A 212 -9.29 9.80 -18.57
CA ASP A 212 -10.63 9.31 -18.91
C ASP A 212 -11.67 10.41 -18.64
N PRO A 213 -12.61 10.68 -19.57
CA PRO A 213 -13.62 11.72 -19.37
C PRO A 213 -14.45 11.57 -18.09
N ARG A 214 -14.61 10.35 -17.57
CA ARG A 214 -15.31 10.09 -16.29
C ARG A 214 -14.46 10.50 -15.09
N MET A 215 -13.14 10.32 -15.17
CA MET A 215 -12.22 10.80 -14.14
C MET A 215 -12.16 12.32 -14.11
N ILE A 216 -12.17 12.97 -15.28
CA ILE A 216 -12.25 14.42 -15.39
C ILE A 216 -13.56 14.95 -14.78
N ASP A 217 -14.71 14.34 -15.11
CA ASP A 217 -16.01 14.74 -14.54
C ASP A 217 -16.07 14.58 -13.01
N VAL A 218 -15.57 13.47 -12.47
CA VAL A 218 -15.61 13.25 -11.02
C VAL A 218 -14.61 14.14 -10.28
N ALA A 219 -13.46 14.47 -10.90
CA ALA A 219 -12.52 15.45 -10.36
C ALA A 219 -13.12 16.87 -10.33
N GLU A 220 -13.87 17.29 -11.35
CA GLU A 220 -14.58 18.58 -11.34
C GLU A 220 -15.62 18.62 -10.21
N ARG A 221 -16.40 17.56 -10.01
CA ARG A 221 -17.37 17.46 -8.90
C ARG A 221 -16.68 17.45 -7.53
N TRP A 222 -15.54 16.79 -7.42
CA TRP A 222 -14.71 16.81 -6.21
C TRP A 222 -14.20 18.23 -5.91
N ALA A 223 -13.71 18.95 -6.93
CA ALA A 223 -13.21 20.31 -6.77
C ALA A 223 -14.30 21.28 -6.32
N ASP A 224 -15.52 21.14 -6.87
CA ASP A 224 -16.70 21.89 -6.42
C ASP A 224 -16.99 21.63 -4.92
N CYS A 225 -16.92 20.37 -4.47
CA CYS A 225 -17.10 20.01 -3.06
C CYS A 225 -16.02 20.61 -2.16
N MET A 226 -14.76 20.54 -2.57
CA MET A 226 -13.64 21.14 -1.83
C MET A 226 -13.79 22.67 -1.73
N ALA A 227 -14.23 23.33 -2.80
CA ALA A 227 -14.50 24.76 -2.81
C ALA A 227 -15.61 25.14 -1.83
N ASP A 228 -16.69 24.34 -1.75
CA ASP A 228 -17.75 24.50 -0.76
C ASP A 228 -17.25 24.28 0.68
N ALA A 229 -16.27 23.39 0.87
CA ALA A 229 -15.56 23.18 2.14
C ALA A 229 -14.52 24.28 2.46
N GLY A 230 -14.24 25.19 1.53
CA GLY A 230 -13.35 26.34 1.71
C GLY A 230 -11.92 26.13 1.21
N PHE A 231 -11.67 25.10 0.40
CA PHE A 231 -10.37 24.75 -0.18
C PHE A 231 -10.39 24.93 -1.71
N ASP A 232 -9.36 25.56 -2.28
CA ASP A 232 -9.28 25.89 -3.71
C ASP A 232 -8.25 24.98 -4.40
N TYR A 233 -8.70 23.80 -4.82
CA TYR A 233 -7.90 22.81 -5.54
C TYR A 233 -8.66 22.33 -6.77
N SER A 234 -7.94 22.14 -7.87
CA SER A 234 -8.53 21.72 -9.15
C SER A 234 -8.50 20.21 -9.34
N THR A 235 -7.57 19.51 -8.67
CA THR A 235 -7.47 18.04 -8.74
C THR A 235 -7.18 17.43 -7.37
N PRO A 236 -7.56 16.17 -7.15
CA PRO A 236 -7.35 15.49 -5.86
C PRO A 236 -5.89 15.25 -5.46
N ASP A 237 -4.93 15.47 -6.35
CA ASP A 237 -3.49 15.30 -6.08
C ASP A 237 -2.85 16.60 -5.53
N GLU A 238 -3.36 17.77 -5.94
CA GLU A 238 -2.82 19.09 -5.58
C GLU A 238 -2.69 19.34 -4.06
N PRO A 239 -3.63 18.92 -3.18
CA PRO A 239 -3.47 19.13 -1.75
C PRO A 239 -2.21 18.48 -1.18
N ALA A 240 -1.97 17.21 -1.51
CA ALA A 240 -0.81 16.47 -1.01
C ALA A 240 0.51 17.07 -1.53
N GLU A 241 0.55 17.47 -2.81
CA GLU A 241 1.70 18.16 -3.41
C GLU A 241 1.99 19.50 -2.72
N TYR A 242 0.95 20.28 -2.42
CA TYR A 242 1.08 21.54 -1.69
C TYR A 242 1.73 21.32 -0.32
N PHE A 243 1.25 20.35 0.47
CA PHE A 243 1.80 20.10 1.80
C PHE A 243 3.21 19.51 1.76
N LEU A 244 3.52 18.66 0.77
CA LEU A 244 4.88 18.18 0.53
C LEU A 244 5.84 19.35 0.26
N GLN A 245 5.46 20.26 -0.63
CA GLN A 245 6.27 21.44 -0.95
C GLN A 245 6.44 22.35 0.27
N ALA A 246 5.35 22.65 0.99
CA ALA A 246 5.39 23.48 2.18
C ALA A 246 6.26 22.86 3.29
N SER A 247 6.21 21.53 3.46
CA SER A 247 7.08 20.79 4.38
C SER A 247 8.56 20.92 3.99
N ASN A 248 8.87 20.70 2.71
CA ASN A 248 10.23 20.83 2.18
C ASN A 248 10.78 22.26 2.35
N GLU A 249 9.96 23.30 2.21
CA GLU A 249 10.39 24.68 2.47
C GLU A 249 10.72 24.93 3.95
N LEU A 250 9.99 24.29 4.87
CA LEU A 250 10.23 24.42 6.31
C LEU A 250 11.48 23.64 6.76
N TYR A 251 11.70 22.43 6.26
CA TYR A 251 12.79 21.56 6.71
C TYR A 251 14.06 21.60 5.85
N GLY A 252 13.92 21.87 4.55
CA GLY A 252 15.02 21.90 3.57
C GLY A 252 15.50 23.29 3.16
N GLY A 253 14.85 24.36 3.64
CA GLY A 253 15.21 25.74 3.30
C GLY A 253 16.53 26.24 3.92
N GLU A 254 16.96 27.45 3.55
CA GLU A 254 18.18 28.11 4.07
C GLU A 254 18.17 28.34 5.59
N SER A 255 17.03 28.17 6.25
CA SER A 255 16.86 28.27 7.69
C SER A 255 15.85 27.22 8.16
N PRO A 256 16.29 25.97 8.32
CA PRO A 256 15.40 24.87 8.68
C PRO A 256 14.75 25.14 10.04
N VAL A 257 13.45 24.90 10.08
CA VAL A 257 12.62 25.10 11.25
C VAL A 257 12.66 23.84 12.13
N HIS A 258 12.77 24.02 13.45
CA HIS A 258 12.76 22.88 14.37
C HIS A 258 11.36 22.24 14.39
N PRO A 259 11.22 20.89 14.48
CA PRO A 259 9.91 20.21 14.47
C PRO A 259 8.89 20.75 15.49
N GLY A 260 9.36 21.21 16.65
CA GLY A 260 8.52 21.85 17.69
C GLY A 260 8.17 23.33 17.45
N ASP A 261 8.45 23.91 16.29
CA ASP A 261 8.08 25.28 15.97
C ASP A 261 6.56 25.41 15.72
N PRO A 262 5.90 26.48 16.21
CA PRO A 262 4.47 26.70 15.98
C PRO A 262 4.05 26.67 14.50
N LYS A 263 4.94 27.02 13.56
CA LYS A 263 4.64 26.97 12.12
C LYS A 263 4.44 25.55 11.61
N VAL A 264 5.18 24.59 12.15
CA VAL A 264 5.01 23.17 11.81
C VAL A 264 3.64 22.68 12.31
N ALA A 265 3.29 23.02 13.55
CA ALA A 265 1.99 22.66 14.12
C ALA A 265 0.81 23.32 13.38
N GLU A 266 0.95 24.57 12.94
CA GLU A 266 -0.06 25.28 12.15
C GLU A 266 -0.26 24.62 10.77
N LEU A 267 0.84 24.26 10.10
CA LEU A 267 0.78 23.58 8.81
C LEU A 267 0.18 22.17 8.93
N ALA A 268 0.52 21.43 9.99
CA ALA A 268 -0.06 20.12 10.29
C ALA A 268 -1.57 20.17 10.54
N GLU A 269 -2.07 21.19 11.23
CA GLU A 269 -3.52 21.37 11.42
C GLU A 269 -4.23 21.73 10.10
N GLN A 270 -3.59 22.55 9.27
CA GLN A 270 -4.09 22.86 7.93
C GLN A 270 -4.12 21.60 7.05
N GLU A 271 -3.09 20.75 7.13
CA GLU A 271 -3.01 19.48 6.42
C GLU A 271 -4.16 18.56 6.80
N LYS A 272 -4.35 18.30 8.10
CA LYS A 272 -5.42 17.43 8.60
C LYS A 272 -6.81 17.92 8.20
N SER A 273 -7.09 19.21 8.36
CA SER A 273 -8.39 19.77 7.95
C SER A 273 -8.64 19.65 6.45
N THR A 274 -7.60 19.82 5.63
CA THR A 274 -7.70 19.64 4.17
C THR A 274 -7.90 18.17 3.80
N ALA A 275 -7.17 17.25 4.44
CA ALA A 275 -7.27 15.82 4.20
C ALA A 275 -8.63 15.24 4.58
N VAL A 276 -9.21 15.69 5.71
CA VAL A 276 -10.56 15.29 6.11
C VAL A 276 -11.59 15.73 5.06
N ALA A 277 -11.51 16.99 4.60
CA ALA A 277 -12.40 17.48 3.56
C ALA A 277 -12.23 16.72 2.24
N ASP A 278 -11.00 16.41 1.84
CA ASP A 278 -10.71 15.60 0.65
C ASP A 278 -11.39 14.23 0.74
N GLN A 279 -11.21 13.49 1.84
CA GLN A 279 -11.80 12.17 2.02
C GLN A 279 -13.34 12.21 2.07
N GLU A 280 -13.92 13.21 2.72
CA GLU A 280 -15.38 13.42 2.71
C GLU A 280 -15.89 13.74 1.30
N CYS A 281 -15.20 14.60 0.55
CA CYS A 281 -15.57 14.96 -0.81
C CYS A 281 -15.43 13.79 -1.78
N ARG A 282 -14.34 13.00 -1.71
CA ARG A 282 -14.14 11.78 -2.49
C ARG A 282 -15.29 10.79 -2.27
N LYS A 283 -15.69 10.60 -1.01
CA LYS A 283 -16.82 9.75 -0.65
C LYS A 283 -18.15 10.29 -1.19
N GLU A 284 -18.39 11.59 -1.10
CA GLU A 284 -19.62 12.22 -1.59
C GLU A 284 -19.80 12.05 -3.10
N VAL A 285 -18.73 12.22 -3.87
CA VAL A 285 -18.78 12.14 -5.35
C VAL A 285 -18.61 10.74 -5.90
N GLU A 286 -18.45 9.74 -5.03
CA GLU A 286 -18.10 8.35 -5.33
C GLU A 286 -16.80 8.23 -6.15
N TYR A 287 -15.78 9.03 -5.81
CA TYR A 287 -14.51 9.11 -6.57
C TYR A 287 -13.85 7.75 -6.78
N ASP A 288 -13.64 7.00 -5.71
CA ASP A 288 -12.94 5.70 -5.75
C ASP A 288 -13.71 4.68 -6.60
N LYS A 289 -15.04 4.70 -6.55
CA LYS A 289 -15.87 3.83 -7.38
C LYS A 289 -15.74 4.14 -8.87
N VAL A 290 -15.66 5.43 -9.23
CA VAL A 290 -15.41 5.84 -10.62
C VAL A 290 -14.01 5.42 -11.05
N TYR A 291 -13.01 5.64 -10.18
CA TYR A 291 -11.63 5.21 -10.40
C TYR A 291 -11.54 3.69 -10.66
N THR A 292 -12.08 2.86 -9.74
CA THR A 292 -12.08 1.40 -9.87
C THR A 292 -12.78 0.95 -11.15
N THR A 293 -13.90 1.59 -11.52
CA THR A 293 -14.60 1.26 -12.78
C THR A 293 -13.72 1.53 -14.01
N VAL A 294 -13.09 2.71 -14.07
CA VAL A 294 -12.20 3.09 -15.18
C VAL A 294 -10.98 2.18 -15.22
N GLN A 295 -10.36 1.92 -14.07
CA GLN A 295 -9.24 1.01 -13.91
C GLN A 295 -9.58 -0.37 -14.48
N PHE A 296 -10.68 -0.98 -14.05
CA PHE A 296 -11.01 -2.35 -14.45
C PHE A 296 -11.31 -2.45 -15.94
N GLU A 297 -11.98 -1.47 -16.54
CA GLU A 297 -12.23 -1.45 -17.98
C GLU A 297 -10.92 -1.30 -18.80
N LEU A 298 -9.97 -0.48 -18.32
CA LEU A 298 -8.65 -0.35 -18.94
C LEU A 298 -7.84 -1.63 -18.79
N GLU A 299 -7.87 -2.26 -17.62
CA GLU A 299 -7.21 -3.54 -17.38
C GLU A 299 -7.81 -4.66 -18.24
N GLU A 300 -9.14 -4.75 -18.38
CA GLU A 300 -9.79 -5.69 -19.29
C GLU A 300 -9.34 -5.49 -20.74
N THR A 301 -9.24 -4.23 -21.18
CA THR A 301 -8.74 -3.89 -22.52
C THR A 301 -7.28 -4.29 -22.67
N PHE A 302 -6.45 -3.96 -21.68
CA PHE A 302 -5.03 -4.31 -21.65
C PHE A 302 -4.83 -5.81 -21.75
N VAL A 303 -5.54 -6.61 -20.95
CA VAL A 303 -5.47 -8.07 -20.98
C VAL A 303 -5.87 -8.61 -22.36
N ALA A 304 -6.91 -8.05 -22.98
CA ALA A 304 -7.36 -8.46 -24.31
C ALA A 304 -6.34 -8.13 -25.42
N GLU A 305 -5.67 -6.98 -25.32
CA GLU A 305 -4.73 -6.48 -26.34
C GLU A 305 -3.30 -6.99 -26.16
N ASN A 306 -2.91 -7.35 -24.93
CA ASN A 306 -1.53 -7.74 -24.57
C ASN A 306 -1.38 -9.22 -24.24
N LYS A 307 -2.32 -10.07 -24.67
CA LYS A 307 -2.28 -11.51 -24.39
C LYS A 307 -0.93 -12.16 -24.72
N ASP A 308 -0.35 -11.84 -25.87
CA ASP A 308 0.94 -12.41 -26.28
C ASP A 308 2.10 -11.97 -25.37
N LEU A 309 2.04 -10.76 -24.79
CA LEU A 309 3.02 -10.28 -23.82
C LEU A 309 2.86 -11.01 -22.49
N MET A 310 1.62 -11.12 -22.01
CA MET A 310 1.30 -11.85 -20.77
C MET A 310 1.70 -13.33 -20.86
N ASP A 311 1.42 -13.99 -21.97
CA ASP A 311 1.80 -15.40 -22.19
C ASP A 311 3.34 -15.57 -22.17
N ARG A 312 4.13 -14.55 -22.59
CA ARG A 312 5.61 -14.58 -22.48
C ARG A 312 6.09 -14.39 -21.05
N VAL A 313 5.47 -13.50 -20.28
CA VAL A 313 5.80 -13.32 -18.85
C VAL A 313 5.55 -14.62 -18.08
N VAL A 314 4.44 -15.30 -18.34
CA VAL A 314 4.15 -16.62 -17.73
C VAL A 314 5.23 -17.64 -18.10
N ALA A 315 5.61 -17.72 -19.38
CA ALA A 315 6.66 -18.63 -19.82
C ALA A 315 8.01 -18.34 -19.14
N ALA A 316 8.38 -17.06 -18.98
CA ALA A 316 9.60 -16.66 -18.27
C ALA A 316 9.55 -17.07 -16.78
N SER A 317 8.40 -16.93 -16.13
CA SER A 317 8.20 -17.38 -14.75
C SER A 317 8.34 -18.90 -14.60
N GLU A 318 7.77 -19.68 -15.54
CA GLU A 318 7.91 -21.15 -15.55
C GLU A 318 9.34 -21.63 -15.82
N GLU A 319 10.15 -20.86 -16.56
CA GLU A 319 11.57 -21.17 -16.80
C GLU A 319 12.43 -20.91 -15.55
N ILE A 320 12.08 -19.91 -14.74
CA ILE A 320 12.75 -19.61 -13.46
C ILE A 320 12.46 -20.70 -12.43
N GLY A 321 11.23 -21.22 -12.38
CA GLY A 321 10.83 -22.27 -11.43
C GLY A 321 11.34 -23.69 -11.73
N GLN A 322 12.14 -23.89 -12.78
CA GLN A 322 12.71 -25.18 -13.23
C GLN A 322 14.17 -25.38 -12.81
#